data_AF-J9EDI4-F1
#
_entry.id   AF-J9EDI4-F1
#
_cell.length_a   1.000
_cell.length_b   1.000
_cell.length_c   1.000
_cell.angle_alpha   90.00
_cell.angle_beta   90.00
_cell.angle_gamma   90.00
#
_symmetry.space_group_name_H-M   'P 1'
#
loop_
_entity.id
_entity.type
_entity.pdbx_description
1 polymer ?
#
loop_
_entity_poly.entity_id
_entity_poly.type
_entity_poly.pdbx_seq_one_letter_code
_entity_poly.pdbx_strand_id
1 'polypeptide(L)'
;MIDILLSNINGREIAKNLRSFTTLPHSAGTKANAKVAEKISKLWKVNGLEDVHYVKYDVLLSYPDYNKPNHLRILDENEKFYIQQKASVHH
;
A
#
# COMPACT_ATOMS: atom_id res chain seq x y z
N MET A 1 18.90 -26.87 -12.83
CA MET A 1 17.64 -26.13 -13.04
C MET A 1 17.45 -25.05 -11.98
N ILE A 2 17.58 -25.37 -10.69
CA ILE A 2 17.58 -24.38 -9.59
C ILE A 2 18.70 -23.34 -9.73
N ASP A 3 19.91 -23.74 -10.13
CA ASP A 3 21.03 -22.80 -10.27
C ASP A 3 20.81 -21.74 -11.36
N ILE A 4 20.07 -22.11 -12.41
CA ILE A 4 19.68 -21.18 -13.47
C ILE A 4 18.67 -20.18 -12.92
N LEU A 5 17.68 -20.64 -12.14
CA LEU A 5 16.70 -19.73 -11.51
C LEU A 5 17.38 -18.76 -10.55
N LEU A 6 18.25 -19.25 -9.67
CA LEU A 6 18.94 -18.43 -8.68
C LEU A 6 19.89 -17.41 -9.34
N SER A 7 20.62 -17.81 -10.38
CA SER A 7 21.53 -16.90 -11.11
C SER A 7 20.81 -15.81 -11.91
N ASN A 8 19.53 -15.99 -12.23
CA ASN A 8 18.70 -14.98 -12.90
C ASN A 8 18.01 -14.00 -11.94
N ILE A 9 18.09 -14.22 -10.62
CA ILE A 9 17.57 -13.25 -9.64
C ILE A 9 18.53 -12.05 -9.60
N ASN A 10 18.01 -10.87 -9.95
CA ASN A 10 18.81 -9.66 -10.10
C ASN A 10 18.35 -8.57 -9.12
N GLY A 11 19.22 -8.19 -8.17
CA GLY A 11 18.94 -7.16 -7.17
C GLY A 11 18.59 -5.79 -7.75
N ARG A 12 19.10 -5.42 -8.93
CA ARG A 12 18.76 -4.15 -9.59
C ARG A 12 17.32 -4.11 -10.06
N GLU A 13 16.81 -5.21 -10.63
CA GLU A 13 15.41 -5.29 -11.03
C GLU A 13 14.48 -5.34 -9.82
N ILE A 14 14.90 -5.98 -8.71
CA ILE A 14 14.17 -5.93 -7.44
C ILE A 14 14.05 -4.47 -6.93
N ALA A 15 15.15 -3.73 -6.89
CA ALA A 15 15.14 -2.33 -6.44
C ALA A 15 14.29 -1.42 -7.35
N LYS A 16 14.33 -1.65 -8.67
CA LYS A 16 13.51 -0.94 -9.64
C LYS A 16 12.01 -1.21 -9.46
N ASN A 17 11.64 -2.47 -9.23
CA ASN A 17 10.26 -2.85 -8.94
C ASN A 17 9.78 -2.22 -7.63
N LEU A 18 10.60 -2.29 -6.57
CA LEU A 18 10.30 -1.65 -5.29
C LEU A 18 10.00 -0.16 -5.48
N ARG A 19 10.90 0.58 -6.15
CA ARG A 19 10.70 2.02 -6.43
C ARG A 19 9.43 2.31 -7.23
N SER A 20 9.11 1.45 -8.20
CA SER A 20 7.89 1.59 -9.04
C SER A 20 6.60 1.36 -8.26
N PHE A 21 6.62 0.44 -7.28
CA PHE A 21 5.44 0.11 -6.48
C PHE A 21 5.22 1.08 -5.32
N THR A 22 6.29 1.66 -4.76
CA THR A 22 6.20 2.56 -3.59
C THR A 22 6.11 4.05 -3.94
N THR A 23 5.86 4.39 -5.21
CA THR A 23 5.79 5.81 -5.64
C THR A 23 4.64 6.57 -4.98
N LEU A 24 3.53 5.91 -4.63
CA LEU A 24 2.36 6.49 -3.97
C LEU A 24 1.84 5.55 -2.89
N PRO A 25 1.25 6.06 -1.79
CA PRO A 25 0.48 5.24 -0.86
C PRO A 25 -0.60 4.46 -1.60
N HIS A 26 -0.70 3.16 -1.34
CA HIS A 26 -1.61 2.26 -2.05
C HIS A 26 -2.40 1.39 -1.08
N SER A 27 -3.07 2.03 -0.11
CA SER A 27 -3.99 1.35 0.81
C SER A 27 -5.01 0.52 0.03
N ALA A 28 -5.42 -0.63 0.57
CA ALA A 28 -6.46 -1.48 -0.02
C ALA A 28 -7.68 -0.64 -0.42
N GLY A 29 -8.44 -1.06 -1.45
CA GLY A 29 -9.64 -0.34 -1.91
C GLY A 29 -9.41 1.00 -2.62
N THR A 30 -8.19 1.54 -2.66
CA THR A 30 -7.90 2.84 -3.32
C THR A 30 -7.60 2.71 -4.82
N LYS A 31 -7.75 3.81 -5.57
CA LYS A 31 -7.33 3.91 -6.98
C LYS A 31 -5.82 3.69 -7.15
N ALA A 32 -5.00 4.11 -6.18
CA ALA A 32 -3.55 3.90 -6.22
C ALA A 32 -3.21 2.40 -6.14
N ASN A 33 -3.87 1.66 -5.25
CA ASN A 33 -3.72 0.21 -5.18
C ASN A 33 -4.15 -0.50 -6.47
N ALA A 34 -5.24 -0.05 -7.10
CA ALA A 34 -5.65 -0.57 -8.41
C ALA A 34 -4.58 -0.37 -9.50
N LYS A 35 -3.89 0.78 -9.51
CA LYS A 35 -2.77 1.03 -10.44
C LYS A 35 -1.57 0.12 -10.19
N VAL A 36 -1.28 -0.21 -8.93
CA VAL A 36 -0.21 -1.17 -8.61
C VAL A 36 -0.59 -2.57 -9.10
N ALA A 37 -1.84 -3.00 -8.88
CA ALA A 37 -2.35 -4.27 -9.41
C ALA A 37 -2.25 -4.34 -10.95
N GLU A 38 -2.55 -3.23 -11.63
CA GLU A 38 -2.37 -3.11 -13.08
C GLU A 38 -0.92 -3.27 -13.54
N LYS A 39 0.03 -2.63 -12.85
CA LYS A 39 1.46 -2.79 -13.13
C LYS A 39 1.89 -4.25 -12.97
N ILE A 40 1.47 -4.92 -11.90
CA ILE A 40 1.79 -6.33 -11.64
C ILE A 40 1.20 -7.22 -12.73
N SER A 41 -0.09 -7.06 -13.05
CA SER A 41 -0.78 -7.81 -14.10
C SER A 41 -0.05 -7.68 -15.44
N LYS A 42 0.36 -6.46 -15.81
CA LYS A 42 1.12 -6.21 -17.04
C LYS A 42 2.50 -6.88 -17.00
N LEU A 43 3.22 -6.78 -15.89
CA LEU A 43 4.53 -7.41 -15.72
C LEU A 43 4.43 -8.94 -15.87
N TRP A 44 3.44 -9.56 -15.24
CA TRP A 44 3.23 -11.01 -15.34
C TRP A 44 2.95 -11.45 -16.78
N LYS A 45 2.05 -10.76 -17.49
CA LYS A 45 1.75 -11.05 -18.90
C LYS A 45 2.98 -10.90 -19.80
N VAL A 46 3.74 -9.81 -19.64
CA VAL A 46 4.93 -9.55 -20.46
C VAL A 46 6.05 -10.57 -20.20
N ASN A 47 6.15 -11.10 -18.97
CA ASN A 47 7.14 -12.13 -18.62
C ASN A 47 6.66 -13.56 -18.91
N GLY A 48 5.55 -13.73 -19.63
CA GLY A 48 5.12 -15.03 -20.15
C GLY A 48 4.27 -15.87 -19.20
N LEU A 49 3.71 -15.29 -18.12
CA LEU A 49 2.70 -15.99 -17.34
C LEU A 49 1.35 -16.01 -18.08
N GLU A 50 0.73 -17.18 -18.09
CA GLU A 50 -0.59 -17.42 -18.66
C GLU A 50 -1.69 -17.21 -17.61
N ASP A 51 -2.94 -17.07 -18.07
CA ASP A 51 -4.13 -16.90 -17.22
C ASP A 51 -4.05 -15.80 -16.15
N VAL A 52 -3.47 -14.64 -16.51
CA VAL A 52 -3.38 -13.49 -15.60
C VAL A 52 -4.71 -12.73 -15.56
N HIS A 53 -5.48 -12.93 -14.49
CA HIS A 53 -6.77 -12.26 -14.25
C HIS A 53 -6.86 -11.64 -12.84
N TYR A 54 -7.83 -10.74 -12.64
CA TYR A 54 -8.13 -10.19 -11.32
C TYR A 54 -9.23 -10.99 -10.65
N VAL A 55 -9.03 -11.34 -9.40
CA VAL A 55 -10.09 -11.87 -8.54
C VAL A 55 -10.57 -10.75 -7.61
N LYS A 56 -11.86 -10.43 -7.65
CA LYS A 56 -12.45 -9.30 -6.94
C LYS A 56 -13.37 -9.78 -5.84
N TYR A 57 -13.36 -9.07 -4.71
CA TYR A 57 -14.25 -9.31 -3.59
C TYR A 57 -14.72 -7.97 -3.04
N ASP A 58 -15.99 -7.93 -2.66
CA ASP A 58 -16.56 -6.84 -1.89
C ASP A 58 -16.37 -7.17 -0.41
N VAL A 59 -15.42 -6.51 0.23
CA VAL A 59 -15.04 -6.73 1.63
C VAL A 59 -15.24 -5.46 2.44
N LEU A 60 -15.56 -5.63 3.72
CA LEU A 60 -15.67 -4.52 4.64
C LEU A 60 -14.27 -4.00 5.01
N LEU A 61 -13.98 -2.74 4.63
CA LEU A 61 -12.74 -2.04 4.99
C LEU A 61 -13.03 -0.91 5.97
N SER A 62 -12.02 -0.49 6.72
CA SER A 62 -12.12 0.59 7.70
C SER A 62 -11.09 1.67 7.40
N TYR A 63 -11.53 2.93 7.35
CA TYR A 63 -10.70 4.11 7.18
C TYR A 63 -11.07 5.16 8.23
N PRO A 64 -10.12 6.04 8.62
CA PRO A 64 -10.45 7.18 9.46
C PRO A 64 -11.39 8.15 8.73
N ASP A 65 -12.16 8.92 9.50
CA ASP A 65 -12.84 10.09 8.98
C ASP A 65 -11.81 11.21 8.76
N TYR A 66 -11.57 11.58 7.50
CA TYR A 66 -10.60 12.62 7.15
C TYR A 66 -11.08 14.03 7.48
N ASN A 67 -12.40 14.24 7.58
CA ASN A 67 -12.97 15.52 8.03
C ASN A 67 -12.93 15.65 9.56
N LYS A 68 -12.89 14.52 10.26
CA LYS A 68 -12.78 14.44 11.73
C LYS A 68 -11.61 13.54 12.16
N PRO A 69 -10.36 14.01 12.01
CA PRO A 69 -9.19 13.20 12.29
C PRO A 69 -9.10 12.80 13.77
N ASN A 70 -8.60 11.58 13.98
CA ASN A 70 -8.32 11.07 15.31
C ASN A 70 -7.30 11.95 16.03
N HIS A 71 -7.44 12.06 17.35
CA HIS A 71 -6.53 12.85 18.17
C HIS A 71 -6.33 12.22 19.54
N LEU A 72 -5.13 12.40 20.09
CA LEU A 72 -4.78 12.07 21.46
C LEU A 72 -4.73 13.36 22.28
N ARG A 73 -5.26 13.33 23.51
CA ARG A 73 -5.21 14.46 24.45
C ARG A 73 -4.81 13.96 25.84
N ILE A 74 -3.97 14.74 26.52
CA ILE A 74 -3.69 14.59 27.95
C ILE A 74 -4.48 15.68 28.69
N LEU A 75 -5.21 15.27 29.72
CA LEU A 75 -6.06 16.12 30.55
C LEU A 75 -5.51 16.12 31.99
N ASP A 76 -5.67 17.21 32.74
CA ASP A 76 -5.52 17.19 34.20
C ASP A 76 -6.80 16.72 34.90
N GLU A 77 -6.72 16.73 36.23
CA GLU A 77 -7.83 16.56 37.18
C GLU A 77 -9.02 17.48 36.94
N ASN A 78 -8.86 18.61 36.22
CA ASN A 78 -9.93 19.56 35.90
C ASN A 78 -10.42 19.45 34.43
N GLU A 79 -10.06 18.38 33.73
CA GLU A 79 -10.40 18.13 32.32
C GLU A 79 -9.88 19.21 31.34
N LYS A 80 -8.89 20.02 31.76
CA LYS A 80 -8.28 21.04 30.93
C LYS A 80 -7.21 20.42 30.03
N PHE A 81 -7.07 20.94 28.80
CA PHE A 81 -6.09 20.41 27.85
C PHE A 81 -4.65 20.78 28.24
N TYR A 82 -3.78 19.77 28.33
CA TYR A 82 -2.34 19.94 28.53
C TYR A 82 -1.58 19.81 27.22
N ILE A 83 -1.90 18.80 26.42
CA ILE A 83 -1.27 18.53 25.11
C ILE A 83 -2.32 17.90 24.18
N GLN A 84 -2.36 18.32 22.91
CA GLN A 84 -3.17 17.71 21.86
C GLN A 84 -2.31 17.35 20.64
N GLN A 85 -2.38 16.08 20.19
CA GLN A 85 -1.76 15.64 18.94
C GLN A 85 -2.82 15.10 17.99
N LYS A 86 -2.84 15.60 16.74
CA LYS A 86 -3.72 15.10 15.67
C LYS A 86 -2.99 13.99 14.91
N ALA A 87 -3.69 12.91 14.58
CA ALA A 87 -3.19 11.90 13.68
C ALA A 87 -3.19 12.48 12.26
N SER A 88 -2.00 12.69 11.68
CA SER A 88 -1.86 13.09 10.28
C SER A 88 -1.83 11.85 9.40
N VAL A 89 -2.90 11.62 8.65
CA VAL A 89 -2.95 10.56 7.64
C VAL A 89 -2.86 11.21 6.26
N HIS A 90 -1.73 11.04 5.58
CA HIS A 90 -1.53 11.52 4.21
C HIS A 90 -1.89 10.39 3.24
N HIS A 91 -2.77 10.66 2.27
CA HIS A 91 -3.12 9.78 1.15
C HIS A 91 -2.51 10.29 -0.15
#